data_AF-A0A6J2WS76-F1
#
_entry.id   AF-A0A6J2WS76-F1
#
_cell.length_a   1.000
_cell.length_b   1.000
_cell.length_c   1.000
_cell.angle_alpha   90.00
_cell.angle_beta   90.00
_cell.angle_gamma   90.00
#
_symmetry.space_group_name_H-M   'P 1'
#
loop_
_entity.id
_entity.type
_entity.pdbx_description
1 polymer ?
#
loop_
_entity_poly.entity_id
_entity_poly.type
_entity_poly.pdbx_seq_one_letter_code
_entity_poly.pdbx_strand_id
1 'polypeptide(L)'
;MELQARFRPLMERLHNDPKVSELLNTTVGRYLTDHPFLALTALVFGGMAIIPVGLFLVYATIIFIAGVVCLTFFEVFLLATGGLTLLFVLGGIAVAALLVSCVLSVLYITISNLHNYYSNHRLPQKGNLMGRMGSKKSKIY
;
A
#
# COMPACT_ATOMS: atom_id res chain seq x y z
N MET A 1 56.19 -19.08 50.64
CA MET A 1 55.78 -17.87 51.39
C MET A 1 56.11 -16.56 50.66
N GLU A 2 57.13 -16.50 49.78
CA GLU A 2 57.49 -15.28 49.03
C GLU A 2 56.40 -14.70 48.12
N LEU A 3 55.59 -15.54 47.45
CA LEU A 3 54.55 -15.04 46.54
C LEU A 3 53.49 -14.22 47.26
N GLN A 4 53.06 -14.67 48.45
CA GLN A 4 52.11 -13.92 49.28
C GLN A 4 52.70 -12.60 49.78
N ALA A 5 54.00 -12.58 50.11
CA ALA A 5 54.69 -11.38 50.53
C ALA A 5 54.82 -10.34 49.41
N ARG A 6 54.95 -10.77 48.14
CA ARG A 6 54.91 -9.87 46.97
C ARG A 6 53.50 -9.46 46.54
N PHE A 7 52.51 -10.32 46.74
CA PHE A 7 51.14 -10.07 46.29
C PHE A 7 50.38 -9.09 47.19
N ARG A 8 50.58 -9.19 48.51
CA ARG A 8 49.97 -8.26 49.50
C ARG A 8 50.16 -6.77 49.16
N PRO A 9 51.38 -6.27 48.93
CA PRO A 9 51.58 -4.85 48.64
C PRO A 9 51.05 -4.43 47.26
N LEU A 10 50.97 -5.35 46.29
CA LEU A 10 50.36 -5.06 44.97
C LEU A 10 48.83 -4.95 45.08
N MET A 11 48.21 -5.83 45.86
CA MET A 11 46.77 -5.80 46.11
C MET A 11 46.37 -4.51 46.85
N GLU A 12 47.20 -4.10 47.82
CA GLU A 12 47.00 -2.87 48.60
C GLU A 12 47.16 -1.61 47.74
N ARG A 13 48.08 -1.62 46.76
CA ARG A 13 48.19 -0.53 45.76
C ARG A 13 47.00 -0.48 44.81
N LEU A 14 46.52 -1.63 44.35
CA LEU A 14 45.37 -1.70 43.43
C LEU A 14 44.07 -1.26 44.13
N HIS A 15 43.92 -1.57 45.42
CA HIS A 15 42.77 -1.17 46.22
C HIS A 15 42.78 0.32 46.58
N ASN A 16 43.96 0.92 46.78
CA ASN A 16 44.12 2.36 47.03
C ASN A 16 44.12 3.21 45.75
N ASP A 17 43.98 2.60 44.56
CA ASP A 17 43.95 3.34 43.31
C ASP A 17 42.55 3.97 43.11
N PRO A 18 42.46 5.32 43.05
CA PRO A 18 41.19 6.00 42.90
C PRO A 18 40.43 5.55 41.64
N LYS A 19 41.14 5.14 40.57
CA LYS A 19 40.50 4.67 39.33
C LYS A 19 39.74 3.36 39.48
N VAL A 20 40.22 2.48 40.35
CA VAL A 20 39.56 1.19 40.62
C VAL A 20 38.34 1.41 41.51
N SER A 21 38.44 2.33 42.47
CA SER A 21 37.31 2.73 43.31
C SER A 21 36.20 3.41 42.50
N GLU A 22 36.57 4.22 41.52
CA GLU A 22 35.62 4.94 40.65
C GLU A 22 34.91 3.97 39.70
N LEU A 23 35.64 3.02 39.11
CA LEU A 23 35.05 1.94 38.29
C LEU A 23 34.11 1.04 39.11
N LEU A 24 34.48 0.69 40.34
CA LEU A 24 33.64 -0.09 41.26
C LEU A 24 32.39 0.67 41.73
N ASN A 25 32.45 2.00 41.78
CA ASN A 25 31.34 2.87 42.18
C ASN A 25 30.33 3.13 41.04
N THR A 26 30.65 2.76 39.79
CA THR A 26 29.69 2.79 38.69
C THR A 26 28.70 1.62 38.76
N THR A 27 27.54 1.75 38.10
CA THR A 27 26.50 0.70 38.01
C THR A 27 27.07 -0.66 37.59
N VAL A 28 28.08 -0.66 36.71
CA VAL A 28 28.76 -1.88 36.24
C VAL A 28 29.63 -2.49 37.35
N GLY A 29 30.34 -1.67 38.12
CA GLY A 29 31.17 -2.09 39.26
C GLY A 29 30.38 -2.65 40.45
N ARG A 30 29.18 -2.11 40.68
CA ARG A 30 28.25 -2.60 41.71
C ARG A 30 27.63 -3.95 41.33
N TYR A 31 27.33 -4.17 40.05
CA TYR A 31 26.93 -5.49 39.51
C TYR A 31 28.04 -6.55 39.59
N LEU A 32 29.31 -6.16 39.41
CA LEU A 32 30.46 -7.05 39.58
C LEU A 32 30.71 -7.46 41.04
N THR A 33 30.40 -6.58 41.99
CA THR A 33 30.65 -6.83 43.42
C THR A 33 29.57 -7.71 44.05
N ASP A 34 28.32 -7.55 43.62
CA ASP A 34 27.18 -8.29 44.17
C ASP A 34 27.09 -9.73 43.59
N HIS A 35 27.38 -9.89 42.28
CA HIS A 35 27.44 -11.20 41.62
C HIS A 35 28.54 -11.25 40.54
N PRO A 36 29.81 -11.51 40.92
CA PRO A 36 30.95 -11.46 40.00
C PRO A 36 30.83 -12.41 38.80
N PHE A 37 30.16 -13.56 38.97
CA PHE A 37 29.97 -14.55 37.91
C PHE A 37 28.92 -14.11 36.87
N LEU A 38 27.87 -13.42 37.31
CA LEU A 38 26.78 -12.97 36.43
C LEU A 38 27.25 -11.80 35.57
N ALA A 39 27.97 -10.86 36.17
CA ALA A 39 28.57 -9.73 35.46
C ALA A 39 29.65 -10.20 34.47
N LEU A 40 30.51 -11.15 34.88
CA LEU A 40 31.52 -11.73 33.99
C LEU A 40 30.88 -12.50 32.83
N THR A 41 29.84 -13.30 33.10
CA THR A 41 29.11 -14.04 32.06
C THR A 41 28.40 -13.09 31.11
N ALA A 42 27.71 -12.05 31.60
CA ALA A 42 27.08 -11.05 30.75
C ALA A 42 28.10 -10.27 29.91
N LEU A 43 29.28 -9.97 30.45
CA LEU A 43 30.37 -9.29 29.74
C LEU A 43 31.00 -10.19 28.66
N VAL A 44 31.29 -11.45 28.98
CA VAL A 44 31.84 -12.42 28.02
C VAL A 44 30.80 -12.81 26.98
N PHE A 45 29.55 -13.01 27.38
CA PHE A 45 28.45 -13.29 26.46
C PHE A 45 28.13 -12.07 25.59
N GLY A 46 28.20 -10.85 26.14
CA GLY A 46 28.12 -9.62 25.36
C GLY A 46 29.27 -9.52 24.37
N GLY A 47 30.52 -9.65 24.82
CA GLY A 47 31.72 -9.65 23.97
C GLY A 47 31.69 -10.70 22.86
N MET A 48 31.23 -11.91 23.20
CA MET A 48 31.17 -13.05 22.30
C MET A 48 29.92 -13.03 21.39
N ALA A 49 28.83 -12.39 21.83
CA ALA A 49 27.60 -12.20 21.05
C ALA A 49 27.62 -10.94 20.18
N ILE A 50 28.46 -9.94 20.48
CA ILE A 50 28.60 -8.73 19.65
C ILE A 50 28.94 -9.09 18.19
N ILE A 51 29.78 -10.10 17.99
CA ILE A 51 30.18 -10.55 16.64
C ILE A 51 29.00 -11.18 15.88
N PRO A 52 28.32 -12.23 16.38
CA PRO A 52 27.17 -12.82 15.69
C PRO A 52 25.96 -11.88 15.62
N VAL A 53 25.69 -11.07 16.66
CA VAL A 53 24.56 -10.14 16.70
C VAL A 53 24.79 -8.92 15.78
N GLY A 54 26.01 -8.39 15.75
CA GLY A 54 26.38 -7.28 14.86
C GLY A 54 26.29 -7.69 13.39
N LEU A 55 26.82 -8.87 13.05
CA LEU A 55 26.73 -9.40 11.70
C LEU A 55 25.26 -9.64 11.30
N PHE A 56 24.46 -10.21 12.19
CA PHE A 56 23.03 -10.43 11.96
C PHE A 56 22.27 -9.12 11.74
N LEU A 57 22.53 -8.09 12.55
CA LEU A 57 21.84 -6.80 12.44
C LEU A 57 22.18 -6.08 11.13
N VAL A 58 23.45 -6.07 10.74
CA VAL A 58 23.88 -5.47 9.46
C VAL A 58 23.27 -6.23 8.30
N TYR A 59 23.32 -7.56 8.32
CA TYR A 59 22.72 -8.39 7.29
C TYR A 59 21.20 -8.19 7.20
N ALA A 60 20.50 -8.23 8.34
CA ALA A 60 19.06 -7.98 8.40
C ALA A 60 18.69 -6.60 7.85
N THR A 61 19.48 -5.57 8.17
CA THR A 61 19.27 -4.22 7.66
C THR A 61 19.47 -4.16 6.15
N ILE A 62 20.51 -4.80 5.61
CA ILE A 62 20.76 -4.86 4.16
C ILE A 62 19.60 -5.57 3.45
N ILE A 63 19.17 -6.73 3.96
CA ILE A 63 18.05 -7.48 3.37
C ILE A 63 16.74 -6.70 3.49
N PHE A 64 16.52 -5.99 4.59
CA PHE A 64 15.34 -5.15 4.77
C PHE A 64 15.32 -4.00 3.74
N ILE A 65 16.42 -3.26 3.61
CA ILE A 65 16.54 -2.16 2.63
C ILE A 65 16.38 -2.72 1.20
N ALA A 66 17.07 -3.82 0.88
CA ALA A 66 16.95 -4.47 -0.41
C ALA A 66 15.51 -4.93 -0.67
N GLY A 67 14.84 -5.51 0.34
CA GLY A 67 13.45 -5.94 0.27
C GLY A 67 12.50 -4.78 0.01
N VAL A 68 12.63 -3.67 0.73
CA VAL A 68 11.84 -2.45 0.51
C VAL A 68 12.06 -1.92 -0.90
N VAL A 69 13.31 -1.78 -1.34
CA VAL A 69 13.63 -1.31 -2.70
C VAL A 69 13.02 -2.24 -3.75
N CYS A 70 13.25 -3.55 -3.64
CA CYS A 70 12.69 -4.55 -4.57
C CYS A 70 11.16 -4.52 -4.61
N LEU A 71 10.50 -4.43 -3.44
CA LEU A 71 9.05 -4.35 -3.36
C LEU A 71 8.52 -3.05 -3.95
N THR A 72 9.13 -1.91 -3.66
CA THR A 72 8.73 -0.63 -4.27
C THR A 72 8.86 -0.67 -5.79
N PHE A 73 9.98 -1.17 -6.31
CA PHE A 73 10.14 -1.33 -7.76
C PHE A 73 9.09 -2.28 -8.36
N PHE A 74 8.83 -3.40 -7.69
CA PHE A 74 7.84 -4.38 -8.13
C PHE A 74 6.41 -3.83 -8.06
N GLU A 75 6.06 -3.11 -7.00
CA GLU A 75 4.77 -2.45 -6.83
C GLU A 75 4.55 -1.42 -7.93
N VAL A 76 5.52 -0.54 -8.19
CA VAL A 76 5.40 0.46 -9.27
C VAL A 76 5.26 -0.23 -10.62
N PHE A 77 6.04 -1.29 -10.89
CA PHE A 77 5.96 -2.03 -12.14
C PHE A 77 4.61 -2.74 -12.31
N LEU A 78 4.12 -3.42 -11.26
CA LEU A 78 2.82 -4.08 -11.25
C LEU A 78 1.68 -3.08 -11.36
N LEU A 79 1.77 -1.95 -10.66
CA LEU A 79 0.76 -0.90 -10.70
C LEU A 79 0.74 -0.23 -12.08
N ALA A 80 1.89 -0.02 -12.72
CA ALA A 80 1.96 0.50 -14.08
C ALA A 80 1.37 -0.49 -15.09
N THR A 81 1.78 -1.77 -15.03
CA THR A 81 1.31 -2.79 -15.98
C THR A 81 -0.17 -3.12 -15.77
N GLY A 82 -0.57 -3.28 -14.51
CA GLY A 82 -1.95 -3.49 -14.10
C GLY A 82 -2.81 -2.28 -14.43
N GLY A 83 -2.34 -1.07 -14.12
CA GLY A 83 -3.01 0.18 -14.44
C GLY A 83 -3.17 0.40 -15.94
N LEU A 84 -2.13 0.15 -16.74
CA LEU A 84 -2.21 0.21 -18.20
C LEU A 84 -3.23 -0.80 -18.74
N THR A 85 -3.24 -2.03 -18.21
CA THR A 85 -4.21 -3.07 -18.58
C THR A 85 -5.63 -2.63 -18.22
N LEU A 86 -5.83 -2.09 -17.02
CA LEU A 86 -7.14 -1.63 -16.53
C LEU A 86 -7.64 -0.43 -17.33
N LEU A 87 -6.79 0.56 -17.59
CA LEU A 87 -7.09 1.72 -18.43
C LEU A 87 -7.40 1.29 -19.86
N PHE A 88 -6.66 0.32 -20.40
CA PHE A 88 -6.92 -0.20 -21.74
C PHE A 88 -8.27 -0.91 -21.82
N VAL A 89 -8.57 -1.81 -20.88
CA VAL A 89 -9.85 -2.52 -20.84
C VAL A 89 -11.00 -1.54 -20.60
N LEU A 90 -10.87 -0.64 -19.63
CA LEU A 90 -11.89 0.34 -19.31
C LEU A 90 -12.11 1.31 -20.48
N GLY A 91 -11.04 1.77 -21.11
CA GLY A 91 -11.08 2.59 -22.32
C GLY A 91 -11.74 1.85 -23.49
N GLY A 92 -11.39 0.58 -23.71
CA GLY A 92 -12.01 -0.26 -24.72
C GLY A 92 -13.52 -0.44 -24.49
N ILE A 93 -13.92 -0.71 -23.24
CA ILE A 93 -15.34 -0.80 -22.87
C ILE A 93 -16.03 0.55 -23.04
N ALA A 94 -15.40 1.66 -22.67
CA ALA A 94 -15.96 2.99 -22.83
C ALA A 94 -16.19 3.35 -24.31
N VAL A 95 -15.20 3.09 -25.17
CA VAL A 95 -15.34 3.31 -26.62
C VAL A 95 -16.41 2.40 -27.20
N ALA A 96 -16.42 1.11 -26.84
CA ALA A 96 -17.46 0.18 -27.30
C ALA A 96 -18.86 0.63 -26.86
N ALA A 97 -19.02 1.10 -25.61
CA ALA A 97 -20.27 1.64 -25.10
C ALA A 97 -20.71 2.89 -25.87
N LEU A 98 -19.78 3.81 -26.19
CA LEU A 98 -20.07 4.97 -27.02
C LEU A 98 -20.48 4.59 -28.44
N LEU A 99 -19.81 3.61 -29.05
CA LEU A 99 -20.17 3.10 -30.37
C LEU A 99 -21.58 2.50 -30.36
N VAL A 100 -21.89 1.64 -29.40
CA VAL A 100 -23.23 1.04 -29.25
C VAL A 100 -24.28 2.13 -28.98
N SER A 101 -23.98 3.10 -28.12
CA SER A 101 -24.86 4.24 -27.84
C SER A 101 -25.12 5.09 -29.09
N CYS A 102 -24.09 5.33 -29.90
CA CYS A 102 -24.19 6.06 -31.16
C CYS A 102 -25.10 5.33 -32.16
N VAL A 103 -24.86 4.02 -32.38
CA VAL A 103 -25.69 3.19 -33.25
C VAL A 103 -27.14 3.18 -32.77
N LEU A 104 -27.36 2.98 -31.47
CA LEU A 104 -28.70 2.98 -30.88
C LEU A 104 -29.39 4.34 -31.04
N SER A 105 -28.65 5.44 -30.93
CA SER A 105 -29.17 6.80 -31.15
C SER A 105 -29.63 7.01 -32.59
N VAL A 106 -28.83 6.58 -33.57
CA VAL A 106 -29.20 6.66 -35.00
C VAL A 106 -30.43 5.79 -35.29
N LEU A 107 -30.47 4.57 -34.74
CA LEU A 107 -31.63 3.69 -34.87
C LEU A 107 -32.87 4.30 -34.22
N TYR A 108 -32.75 4.86 -33.02
CA TYR A 108 -33.85 5.53 -32.32
C TYR A 108 -34.41 6.70 -33.12
N ILE A 109 -33.54 7.57 -33.67
CA ILE A 109 -33.95 8.68 -34.54
C ILE A 109 -34.66 8.15 -35.78
N THR A 110 -34.11 7.12 -36.44
CA THR A 110 -34.69 6.54 -37.66
C THR A 110 -36.08 5.95 -37.40
N ILE A 111 -36.24 5.17 -36.33
CA ILE A 111 -37.53 4.59 -35.93
C ILE A 111 -38.53 5.69 -35.55
N SER A 112 -38.09 6.69 -34.80
CA SER A 112 -38.93 7.82 -34.40
C SER A 112 -39.45 8.59 -35.63
N ASN A 113 -38.59 8.82 -36.62
CA ASN A 113 -38.98 9.46 -37.88
C ASN A 113 -39.94 8.59 -38.69
N LEU A 114 -39.70 7.28 -38.78
CA LEU A 114 -40.58 6.35 -39.49
C LEU A 114 -41.97 6.26 -38.84
N HIS A 115 -42.03 6.19 -37.52
CA HIS A 115 -43.29 6.20 -36.78
C HIS A 115 -44.00 7.55 -36.93
N ASN A 116 -43.27 8.68 -36.86
CA ASN A 116 -43.86 10.00 -37.11
C ASN A 116 -44.45 10.08 -38.53
N TYR A 117 -43.76 9.57 -39.55
CA TYR A 117 -44.28 9.49 -40.91
C TYR A 117 -45.54 8.63 -41.00
N TYR A 118 -45.56 7.45 -40.36
CA TYR A 118 -46.71 6.56 -40.37
C TYR A 118 -47.93 7.15 -39.66
N SER A 119 -47.72 7.75 -38.49
CA SER A 119 -48.76 8.46 -37.74
C SER A 119 -49.29 9.66 -38.54
N ASN A 120 -48.40 10.46 -39.11
CA ASN A 120 -48.77 11.63 -39.91
C ASN A 120 -49.42 11.25 -41.24
N HIS A 121 -49.17 10.06 -41.78
CA HIS A 121 -49.88 9.53 -42.96
C HIS A 121 -51.24 8.88 -42.61
N ARG A 122 -51.47 8.48 -41.35
CA ARG A 122 -52.80 8.06 -40.85
C ARG A 122 -53.71 9.23 -40.45
N LEU A 123 -53.15 10.39 -40.10
CA LEU A 123 -53.90 11.61 -39.75
C LEU A 123 -54.67 12.31 -40.91
N PRO A 124 -54.21 12.37 -42.19
CA PRO A 124 -54.97 13.01 -43.28
C PRO A 124 -56.28 12.28 -43.59
N GLN A 125 -56.40 11.00 -43.25
CA GLN A 125 -57.65 10.25 -43.47
C GLN A 125 -58.70 10.55 -42.38
N LYS A 126 -58.28 10.81 -41.13
CA LYS A 126 -59.22 11.14 -40.03
C LYS A 126 -59.77 12.56 -40.13
N GLY A 127 -58.96 13.53 -40.59
CA GLY A 127 -59.43 14.90 -40.85
C GLY A 127 -60.50 15.00 -41.93
N ASN A 128 -60.32 14.26 -43.04
CA ASN A 128 -61.26 14.28 -44.17
C ASN A 128 -62.57 13.52 -43.89
N LEU A 129 -62.56 12.51 -43.01
CA LEU A 129 -63.78 11.81 -42.58
C LEU A 129 -64.59 12.64 -41.58
N MET A 130 -63.92 13.34 -40.64
CA MET A 130 -64.60 14.18 -39.65
C MET A 130 -65.18 15.47 -40.26
N GLY A 131 -64.49 16.08 -41.25
CA GLY A 131 -65.02 17.19 -42.05
C GLY A 131 -66.22 16.81 -42.93
N ARG A 132 -66.23 15.58 -43.49
CA ARG A 132 -67.39 15.06 -44.24
C ARG A 132 -68.60 14.73 -43.35
N MET A 133 -68.39 14.32 -42.10
CA MET A 133 -69.47 14.11 -41.13
C MET A 133 -70.14 15.43 -40.74
N GLY A 134 -69.36 16.51 -40.54
CA GLY A 134 -69.89 17.84 -40.20
C GLY A 134 -70.68 18.51 -41.33
N SER A 135 -70.21 18.39 -42.58
CA SER A 135 -70.89 18.95 -43.75
C SER A 135 -72.24 18.27 -44.05
N LYS A 136 -72.39 16.97 -43.74
CA LYS A 136 -73.69 16.27 -43.85
C LYS A 136 -74.71 16.74 -42.81
N LYS A 137 -74.29 17.18 -41.61
CA LYS A 137 -75.21 17.69 -40.60
C LYS A 137 -75.76 19.08 -40.92
N SER A 138 -74.98 19.93 -41.57
CA SER A 138 -75.38 21.30 -41.94
C SER A 138 -76.33 21.39 -43.14
N LYS A 139 -76.57 20.27 -43.86
CA LYS A 139 -77.42 20.22 -45.05
C LYS A 139 -78.81 19.64 -44.78
N ILE A 140 -79.12 19.34 -43.52
CA ILE A 140 -80.37 18.70 -43.07
C ILE A 140 -81.21 19.65 -42.17
N TYR A 141 -80.77 20.90 -41.99
CA TYR A 141 -81.56 21.95 -41.34
C TYR A 141 -81.83 23.08 -42.34
#